data_AF-A0A7X8VAS9-F1
#
_entry.id   AF-A0A7X8VAS9-F1
#
_cell.length_a   1.000
_cell.length_b   1.000
_cell.length_c   1.000
_cell.angle_alpha   90.00
_cell.angle_beta   90.00
_cell.angle_gamma   90.00
#
_symmetry.space_group_name_H-M   'P 1'
#
loop_
_entity.id
_entity.type
_entity.pdbx_description
1 polymer ?
#
loop_
_entity_poly.entity_id
_entity_poly.type
_entity_poly.pdbx_seq_one_letter_code
_entity_poly.pdbx_strand_id
1 'polypeptide(L)' 'RVVTSEELFHEVWGDKYFTNSNNTVMVHIRHLREKMHDNAEHPKYIKTVWGVGYKIEK' A
#
# COMPACT_ATOMS: atom_id res chain seq x y z
N ARG A 1 7.62 -8.85 6.06
CA ARG A 1 7.86 -7.54 6.69
C ARG A 1 6.66 -6.65 6.41
N VAL A 2 6.14 -5.95 7.42
CA VAL A 2 5.11 -4.92 7.21
C VAL A 2 5.84 -3.61 6.91
N VAL A 3 5.37 -2.87 5.92
CA VAL A 3 5.88 -1.54 5.56
C VAL A 3 4.75 -0.56 5.83
N THR A 4 5.03 0.51 6.57
CA THR A 4 4.00 1.51 6.87
C THR A 4 3.66 2.31 5.62
N SER A 5 2.47 2.91 5.56
CA SER A 5 2.12 3.80 4.45
C SER A 5 3.09 4.98 4.33
N GLU A 6 3.62 5.46 5.45
CA GLU A 6 4.60 6.54 5.50
C GLU A 6 5.95 6.11 4.92
N GLU A 7 6.48 4.98 5.36
CA GLU A 7 7.71 4.39 4.80
C GLU A 7 7.55 4.14 3.30
N LEU A 8 6.44 3.53 2.88
CA LEU A 8 6.19 3.23 1.48
C LEU A 8 6.12 4.50 0.63
N PHE A 9 5.46 5.54 1.14
CA PHE A 9 5.38 6.82 0.45
C PHE A 9 6.76 7.48 0.35
N HIS A 10 7.52 7.49 1.44
CA HIS A 10 8.86 8.07 1.47
C HIS A 10 9.82 7.37 0.50
N GLU A 11 9.84 6.03 0.50
CA GLU A 11 10.72 5.24 -0.38
C GLU A 11 10.37 5.39 -1.87
N VAL A 12 9.09 5.57 -2.20
CA VAL A 12 8.64 5.65 -3.61
C VAL A 12 8.67 7.08 -4.16
N TRP A 13 8.29 8.08 -3.35
CA TRP A 13 8.18 9.48 -3.79
C TRP A 13 9.31 10.39 -3.28
N GLY A 14 10.07 10.00 -2.26
CA GLY A 14 11.24 10.75 -1.76
C GLY A 14 10.93 12.05 -0.99
N ASP A 15 9.68 12.51 -0.96
CA ASP A 15 9.28 13.78 -0.34
C ASP A 15 8.77 13.63 1.10
N LYS A 16 8.71 14.76 1.83
CA LYS A 16 8.08 14.81 3.17
C LYS A 16 6.64 14.32 3.05
N TYR A 17 6.31 13.30 3.84
CA TYR A 17 4.96 12.76 3.94
C TYR A 17 3.96 13.88 4.23
N PHE A 18 3.09 14.18 3.26
CA PHE A 18 2.01 15.13 3.43
C PHE A 18 0.82 14.39 4.03
N THR A 19 -0.06 15.08 4.75
CA THR A 19 -1.24 14.48 5.41
C THR A 19 -2.16 13.72 4.42
N ASN A 20 -2.07 14.01 3.12
CA ASN A 20 -2.80 13.34 2.03
C ASN A 20 -2.07 12.12 1.41
N SER A 21 -0.83 11.83 1.82
CA SER A 21 -0.01 10.75 1.26
C SER A 21 -0.58 9.35 1.49
N ASN A 22 -1.33 9.16 2.59
CA ASN A 22 -2.05 7.90 2.88
C ASN A 22 -3.04 7.51 1.77
N ASN A 23 -3.79 8.49 1.26
CA ASN A 23 -4.78 8.26 0.21
C ASN A 23 -4.10 7.92 -1.12
N THR A 24 -2.97 8.56 -1.42
CA THR A 24 -2.18 8.27 -2.62
C THR A 24 -1.70 6.83 -2.63
N VAL A 25 -1.12 6.35 -1.51
CA VAL A 25 -0.69 4.94 -1.40
C VAL A 25 -1.86 4.00 -1.60
N MET A 26 -2.99 4.23 -0.93
CA MET A 26 -4.17 3.37 -1.02
C MET A 26 -4.69 3.23 -2.46
N VAL A 27 -4.79 4.32 -3.21
CA VAL A 27 -5.22 4.30 -4.61
C VAL A 27 -4.25 3.50 -5.49
N HIS A 28 -2.94 3.67 -5.29
CA HIS A 28 -1.94 2.92 -6.06
C HIS A 28 -1.95 1.43 -5.74
N ILE A 29 -2.10 1.06 -4.46
CA ILE A 29 -2.24 -0.34 -4.05
C ILE A 29 -3.49 -0.97 -4.67
N ARG A 30 -4.61 -0.23 -4.73
CA ARG A 30 -5.82 -0.68 -5.44
C ARG A 30 -5.56 -0.95 -6.91
N HIS A 31 -4.95 -0.01 -7.64
CA HIS A 31 -4.64 -0.19 -9.06
C HIS A 31 -3.66 -1.36 -9.30
N LEU A 32 -2.70 -1.58 -8.40
CA LEU A 32 -1.80 -2.73 -8.46
C LEU A 32 -2.56 -4.04 -8.31
N ARG A 33 -3.47 -4.14 -7.33
CA ARG A 33 -4.32 -5.33 -7.16
C ARG A 33 -5.16 -5.60 -8.42
N GLU A 34 -5.78 -4.56 -8.99
CA GLU A 34 -6.56 -4.67 -10.23
C GLU A 34 -5.72 -5.22 -11.39
N LYS A 35 -4.49 -4.70 -11.59
CA LYS A 35 -3.56 -5.20 -12.62
C LYS A 35 -3.09 -6.62 -12.40
N MET A 36 -3.08 -7.10 -11.16
CA MET A 36 -2.71 -8.46 -10.80
C MET A 36 -3.91 -9.41 -10.71
N HIS A 37 -5.12 -8.94 -11.07
CA HIS A 37 -6.37 -9.67 -10.88
C HIS A 37 -6.56 -10.16 -9.42
N ASP A 38 -6.16 -9.33 -8.47
CA ASP A 38 -6.27 -9.53 -7.02
C ASP A 38 -7.32 -8.56 -6.44
N ASN A 39 -7.82 -8.83 -5.23
CA ASN A 39 -8.83 -7.98 -4.59
C ASN A 39 -8.47 -7.64 -3.13
N ALA A 40 -9.16 -6.67 -2.54
CA ALA A 40 -8.90 -6.24 -1.16
C ALA A 40 -9.55 -7.15 -0.11
N GLU A 41 -10.59 -7.90 -0.49
CA GLU A 41 -11.34 -8.81 0.40
C GLU A 41 -10.61 -10.14 0.62
N HIS A 42 -9.94 -10.64 -0.42
CA HIS A 42 -9.15 -11.86 -0.48
C HIS A 42 -7.79 -11.61 -1.14
N PRO A 43 -6.96 -10.72 -0.57
CA PRO A 43 -5.66 -10.36 -1.15
C PRO A 43 -4.72 -11.56 -1.16
N LYS A 44 -4.25 -11.91 -2.36
CA LYS A 44 -3.24 -12.95 -2.58
C LYS A 44 -1.82 -12.41 -2.40
N TYR A 45 -1.55 -11.21 -2.90
CA TYR A 45 -0.19 -10.67 -2.95
C TYR A 45 0.02 -9.53 -1.96
N ILE A 46 -0.86 -8.53 -1.97
CA ILE A 46 -0.71 -7.33 -1.13
C ILE A 46 -1.76 -7.36 -0.03
N LYS A 47 -1.38 -7.71 1.20
CA LYS A 47 -2.25 -7.63 2.37
C LYS A 47 -2.24 -6.24 3.00
N THR A 48 -3.43 -5.74 3.31
CA THR A 48 -3.60 -4.54 4.14
C THR A 48 -3.52 -4.94 5.61
N VAL A 49 -2.65 -4.27 6.36
CA VAL A 49 -2.59 -4.34 7.83
C VAL A 49 -3.22 -3.05 8.36
N TRP A 50 -4.48 -3.12 8.77
CA TRP A 50 -5.27 -1.97 9.21
C TRP A 50 -4.57 -1.19 10.32
N GLY A 51 -4.48 0.13 10.15
CA GLY A 51 -3.81 1.03 11.10
C GLY A 51 -2.28 1.01 11.05
N VAL A 52 -1.66 0.18 10.18
CA VAL A 52 -0.20 0.05 10.10
C VAL A 52 0.32 0.30 8.69
N GLY A 53 -0.16 -0.45 7.69
CA GLY A 53 0.35 -0.35 6.31
C GLY A 53 0.10 -1.60 5.49
N TYR A 54 1.12 -2.04 4.74
CA TYR A 54 1.01 -3.12 3.75
C TYR A 54 2.08 -4.18 3.94
N LYS A 55 1.72 -5.41 3.56
CA LYS A 55 2.63 -6.57 3.56
C LYS A 55 2.49 -7.31 2.24
N ILE A 56 3.62 -7.69 1.66
CA ILE A 56 3.65 -8.63 0.54
C ILE A 56 3.64 -10.06 1.08
N GLU A 57 2.73 -10.88 0.58
CA GLU A 57 2.70 -12.33 0.76
C GLU A 57 2.94 -13.05 -0.56
N LYS A 58 3.51 -14.26 -0.45
CA LYS A 58 3.96 -15.08 -1.57
C LYS A 58 2.96 -16.20 -1.83
#